data_AF-A0A976JRT3-F1
#
_entry.id   AF-A0A976JRT3-F1
#
_cell.length_a   1.000
_cell.length_b   1.000
_cell.length_c   1.000
_cell.angle_alpha   90.00
_cell.angle_beta   90.00
_cell.angle_gamma   90.00
#
_symmetry.space_group_name_H-M   'P 1'
#
loop_
_entity.id
_entity.type
_entity.pdbx_description
1 polymer ?
#
loop_
_entity_poly.entity_id
_entity_poly.type
_entity_poly.pdbx_seq_one_letter_code
_entity_poly.pdbx_strand_id
1 'polypeptide(L)'
;VIGGQPLPQAGIDHYQGFVREAANEIDTVFPRLPNPTLVMYIFPHLSGSERTPVPGYVTTFPFYEKAEYALPGEVPGEVPAAAVPSADKQ
;
A
#
# COMPACT_ATOMS: atom_id res chain seq x y z
N VAL A 1 24.58 -17.94 8.92
CA VAL A 1 24.86 -16.52 8.58
C VAL A 1 24.09 -16.19 7.33
N ILE A 2 22.96 -15.48 7.47
CA ILE A 2 22.17 -14.95 6.35
C ILE A 2 22.19 -13.43 6.49
N GLY A 3 22.96 -12.76 5.62
CA GLY A 3 22.77 -11.37 5.19
C GLY A 3 22.78 -10.26 6.25
N GLY A 4 23.88 -10.08 6.98
CA GLY A 4 24.09 -8.95 7.89
C GLY A 4 24.42 -7.63 7.17
N GLN A 5 23.50 -7.11 6.36
CA GLN A 5 23.54 -5.67 6.03
C GLN A 5 22.93 -4.92 7.22
N PRO A 6 23.71 -4.11 7.95
CA PRO A 6 23.15 -3.28 9.01
C PRO A 6 22.11 -2.32 8.40
N LEU A 7 20.99 -2.14 9.09
CA LEU A 7 20.01 -1.12 8.70
C LEU A 7 20.74 0.24 8.63
N PRO A 8 20.52 1.04 7.57
CA PRO A 8 21.16 2.34 7.46
C PRO A 8 20.83 3.20 8.68
N GLN A 9 21.84 3.72 9.39
CA GLN A 9 21.64 4.52 10.61
C GLN A 9 20.82 5.82 10.39
N ALA A 10 20.70 6.30 9.16
CA ALA A 10 19.88 7.46 8.83
C ALA A 10 18.45 7.01 8.50
N GLY A 11 17.45 7.51 9.24
CA GLY A 11 16.04 7.23 8.99
C GLY A 11 15.45 6.02 9.74
N ILE A 12 16.26 5.29 10.52
CA ILE A 12 15.79 4.18 11.38
C ILE A 12 14.86 4.62 12.52
N ASP A 13 14.98 5.85 12.99
CA ASP A 13 14.11 6.38 14.06
C ASP A 13 12.64 6.38 13.66
N HIS A 14 12.35 6.56 12.36
CA HIS A 14 11.00 6.48 11.79
C HIS A 14 10.43 5.05 11.81
N TYR A 15 11.29 4.04 11.92
CA TYR A 15 10.91 2.63 11.82
C TYR A 15 10.95 1.87 13.16
N GLN A 16 11.36 2.49 14.27
CA GLN A 16 11.52 1.77 15.55
C GLN A 16 10.23 1.09 16.02
N GLY A 17 9.06 1.72 15.84
CA GLY A 17 7.75 1.13 16.17
C GLY A 17 7.26 0.04 15.20
N PHE A 18 7.99 -0.21 14.11
CA PHE A 18 7.67 -1.19 13.07
C PHE A 18 8.61 -2.41 13.13
N VAL A 19 9.53 -2.43 14.10
CA VAL A 19 10.35 -3.60 14.40
C VAL A 19 9.53 -4.60 15.23
N ARG A 20 9.62 -5.88 14.85
CA ARG A 20 8.95 -6.98 15.56
C ARG A 20 9.57 -7.18 16.95
N GLU A 21 8.72 -7.13 17.96
CA GLU A 21 8.96 -7.44 19.37
C GLU A 21 7.94 -8.49 19.83
N ALA A 22 8.21 -9.16 20.96
CA ALA A 22 7.27 -10.13 21.52
C ALA A 22 5.89 -9.51 21.85
N ALA A 23 5.84 -8.19 22.11
CA ALA A 23 4.63 -7.48 22.47
C ALA A 23 3.75 -7.09 21.26
N ASN A 24 4.31 -6.98 20.05
CA ASN A 24 3.61 -6.49 18.85
C ASN A 24 3.65 -7.50 17.68
N GLU A 25 4.05 -8.75 17.94
CA GLU A 25 4.30 -9.76 16.90
C GLU A 25 3.06 -10.08 16.04
N ILE A 26 1.86 -9.95 16.60
CA ILE A 26 0.60 -10.21 15.89
C ILE A 26 0.01 -8.96 15.23
N ASP A 27 0.62 -7.80 15.42
CA ASP A 27 0.09 -6.52 14.95
C ASP A 27 0.41 -6.31 13.47
N THR A 28 -0.58 -5.88 12.71
CA THR A 28 -0.39 -5.50 11.30
C THR A 28 0.11 -4.06 11.22
N VAL A 29 1.42 -3.88 11.16
CA VAL A 29 2.05 -2.54 11.21
C VAL A 29 2.14 -1.82 9.86
N PHE A 30 1.91 -2.52 8.74
CA PHE A 30 1.82 -1.92 7.41
C PHE A 30 0.39 -2.12 6.86
N PRO A 31 -0.48 -1.11 6.91
CA PRO A 31 -1.81 -1.21 6.33
C PRO A 31 -1.75 -1.18 4.79
N ARG A 32 -2.78 -1.72 4.14
CA ARG A 32 -2.87 -1.68 2.67
C ARG A 32 -3.27 -0.28 2.19
N LEU A 33 -2.70 0.16 1.08
CA LEU A 33 -3.15 1.35 0.37
C LEU A 33 -4.52 1.09 -0.27
N PRO A 34 -5.42 2.11 -0.31
CA PRO A 34 -6.65 2.01 -1.08
C PRO A 34 -6.36 1.71 -2.55
N ASN A 35 -7.03 0.68 -3.09
CA ASN A 35 -6.98 0.35 -4.51
C ASN A 35 -8.39 0.50 -5.10
N PRO A 36 -8.78 1.71 -5.54
CA PRO A 36 -10.12 1.94 -6.04
C PRO A 36 -10.38 1.19 -7.34
N THR A 37 -11.64 0.81 -7.56
CA THR A 37 -12.09 0.29 -8.86
C THR A 37 -12.30 1.44 -9.83
N LEU A 38 -11.62 1.38 -10.96
CA LEU A 38 -11.84 2.27 -12.09
C LEU A 38 -12.95 1.74 -12.99
N VAL A 39 -13.63 2.66 -13.64
CA VAL A 39 -14.72 2.39 -14.59
C VAL A 39 -14.35 3.02 -15.92
N MET A 40 -14.33 2.22 -16.99
CA MET A 40 -14.03 2.68 -18.34
C MET A 40 -15.22 2.40 -19.26
N TYR A 41 -15.61 3.40 -20.04
CA TYR A 41 -16.58 3.25 -21.11
C TYR A 41 -15.86 3.01 -22.43
N ILE A 42 -16.23 1.94 -23.13
CA ILE A 42 -15.75 1.64 -24.47
C ILE A 42 -16.81 2.12 -25.45
N PHE A 43 -16.46 3.07 -26.32
CA PHE A 43 -17.35 3.54 -27.38
C PHE A 43 -17.60 2.43 -28.41
N PRO A 44 -18.80 2.36 -29.02
CA PRO A 44 -19.06 1.46 -30.14
C PRO A 44 -18.03 1.69 -31.25
N HIS A 45 -17.44 0.60 -31.76
CA HIS A 45 -16.40 0.65 -32.79
C HIS A 45 -16.38 -0.63 -33.63
N LEU A 46 -15.57 -0.67 -34.69
CA LEU A 46 -15.34 -1.88 -35.47
C LEU A 46 -14.01 -2.50 -35.05
N SER A 47 -13.97 -3.81 -34.82
CA SER A 47 -12.76 -4.49 -34.36
C SER A 47 -11.93 -5.06 -35.52
N GLY A 48 -10.61 -4.89 -35.45
CA GLY A 48 -9.64 -5.61 -36.28
C GLY A 48 -9.79 -5.40 -37.80
N SER A 49 -9.30 -6.37 -38.58
CA SER A 49 -9.37 -6.37 -40.05
C SER A 49 -10.75 -6.71 -40.58
N GLU A 50 -11.46 -7.64 -39.92
CA GLU A 50 -12.80 -8.11 -40.33
C GLU A 50 -13.91 -7.08 -40.08
N ARG A 51 -13.59 -5.97 -39.38
CA ARG A 51 -14.51 -4.86 -39.11
C ARG A 51 -15.83 -5.26 -38.46
N THR A 52 -15.82 -6.31 -37.64
CA THR A 52 -17.00 -6.74 -36.87
C THR A 52 -17.44 -5.64 -35.90
N PRO A 53 -18.75 -5.34 -35.80
CA PRO A 53 -19.24 -4.32 -34.88
C PRO A 53 -19.11 -4.75 -33.42
N VAL A 54 -18.53 -3.88 -32.60
CA VAL A 54 -18.47 -3.99 -31.14
C VAL A 54 -19.42 -2.96 -30.54
N PRO A 55 -20.41 -3.37 -29.73
CA PRO A 55 -21.32 -2.44 -29.07
C PRO A 55 -20.59 -1.63 -28.00
N GLY A 56 -21.20 -0.53 -27.55
CA GLY A 56 -20.69 0.22 -26.40
C GLY A 56 -20.94 -0.54 -25.10
N TYR A 57 -19.98 -0.54 -24.19
CA TYR A 57 -20.12 -1.15 -22.87
C TYR A 57 -19.22 -0.50 -21.84
N VAL A 58 -19.50 -0.76 -20.57
CA VAL A 58 -18.67 -0.35 -19.43
C VAL A 58 -17.88 -1.56 -18.95
N THR A 59 -16.62 -1.35 -18.60
CA THR A 59 -15.78 -2.33 -17.90
C THR A 59 -15.20 -1.72 -16.62
N THR A 60 -14.81 -2.58 -15.69
CA THR A 60 -14.22 -2.18 -14.41
C THR A 60 -12.92 -2.93 -14.14
N PHE A 61 -11.92 -2.25 -13.59
CA PHE A 61 -10.61 -2.83 -13.26
C PHE A 61 -9.97 -2.07 -12.08
N PRO A 62 -9.07 -2.69 -11.31
CA PRO A 62 -8.42 -2.02 -10.19
C PRO A 62 -7.43 -0.94 -10.67
N PHE A 63 -7.20 0.09 -9.85
CA PHE A 63 -6.21 1.14 -10.13
C PHE A 63 -4.77 0.61 -10.10
N TYR A 64 -4.44 -0.25 -9.14
CA TYR A 64 -3.15 -0.95 -9.02
C TYR A 64 -3.28 -2.43 -9.36
N GLU A 65 -2.26 -3.00 -10.01
CA GLU A 65 -2.23 -4.43 -10.36
C GLU A 65 -2.12 -5.35 -9.13
N LYS A 66 -1.52 -4.84 -8.04
CA LYS A 66 -1.24 -5.60 -6.82
C LYS A 66 -1.72 -4.82 -5.60
N ALA A 67 -1.83 -5.53 -4.47
CA ALA A 67 -2.04 -4.88 -3.19
C ALA A 67 -0.74 -4.22 -2.75
N GLU A 68 -0.75 -2.90 -2.64
CA GLU A 68 0.36 -2.12 -2.10
C GLU A 68 0.15 -1.84 -0.61
N TYR A 69 1.25 -1.75 0.12
CA TYR A 69 1.25 -1.46 1.55
C TYR A 69 1.81 -0.06 1.79
N ALA A 70 1.15 0.69 2.65
CA ALA A 70 1.57 2.02 3.04
C ALA A 70 2.78 1.92 3.98
N LEU A 71 3.77 2.78 3.76
CA LEU A 71 4.83 3.01 4.72
C LEU A 71 4.30 3.78 5.94
N PRO A 72 5.04 3.76 7.06
CA PRO A 72 4.73 4.54 8.24
C PRO A 72 4.48 6.02 7.90
N GLY A 73 3.31 6.53 8.25
CA GLY A 73 2.92 7.93 8.05
C GLY A 73 2.30 8.27 6.69
N GLU A 74 2.20 7.32 5.75
CA GLU A 74 1.61 7.59 4.42
C GLU A 74 0.06 7.56 4.41
N VAL A 75 -0.57 6.86 5.36
CA VAL A 75 -2.03 6.81 5.50
C VAL A 75 -2.48 7.41 6.84
N PRO A 76 -3.64 8.08 6.89
CA PRO A 76 -4.27 8.46 8.16
C PRO A 76 -4.77 7.19 8.88
N GLY A 77 -3.92 6.62 9.73
CA GLY A 77 -4.18 5.40 10.48
C GLY A 77 -3.18 5.28 11.61
N GLU A 78 -3.67 4.83 12.76
CA GLU A 78 -3.03 4.88 14.08
C GLU A 78 -1.56 4.44 14.03
N VAL A 79 -0.65 5.37 14.29
CA VAL A 79 0.72 5.02 14.67
C VAL A 79 0.57 4.08 15.87
N PRO A 80 1.15 2.87 15.87
CA PRO A 80 1.11 2.02 17.05
C PRO A 80 1.49 2.87 18.25
N ALA A 81 0.71 2.85 19.34
CA ALA A 81 0.87 3.78 20.46
C ALA A 81 2.30 3.82 21.04
N ALA A 82 3.12 2.80 20.76
CA ALA A 82 4.54 2.72 21.11
C ALA A 82 5.49 3.61 20.27
N ALA A 83 5.07 4.12 19.12
CA ALA A 83 5.87 4.97 18.23
C ALA A 83 5.70 6.47 18.52
N VAL A 84 4.79 6.85 19.42
CA VAL A 84 4.74 8.21 19.96
C VAL A 84 5.81 8.26 21.06
N PRO A 85 6.96 8.93 20.86
CA PRO A 85 7.86 9.14 21.98
C PRO A 85 7.07 9.92 23.02
N SER A 86 6.92 9.37 24.23
CA SER A 86 6.35 10.10 25.36
C SER A 86 7.08 11.45 25.45
N ALA A 87 6.38 12.51 25.06
CA ALA A 87 6.80 13.88 25.31
C ALA A 87 6.58 14.16 26.80
N ASP A 88 7.34 13.46 27.64
CA ASP A 88 7.51 13.76 29.05
C ASP A 88 8.70 12.96 29.59
N LYS A 89 9.86 13.60 29.53
CA LYS A 89 10.86 13.48 30.59
C LYS A 89 11.63 14.79 30.72
N GLN A 90 11.14 15.64 31.63
CA GLN A 90 11.95 16.61 32.36
C GLN A 90 13.04 15.89 33.16
#